data_AF-A0A957Z1R3-F1
#
_entry.id   AF-A0A957Z1R3-F1
#
_cell.length_a   1.000
_cell.length_b   1.000
_cell.length_c   1.000
_cell.angle_alpha   90.00
_cell.angle_beta   90.00
_cell.angle_gamma   90.00
#
_symmetry.space_group_name_H-M   'P 1'
#
loop_
_entity.id
_entity.type
_entity.pdbx_description
1 polymer ?
#
loop_
_entity_poly.entity_id
_entity_poly.type
_entity_poly.pdbx_seq_one_letter_code
_entity_poly.pdbx_strand_id
1 'polypeptide(L)'
;WSYIGTDAMLIVGDQPTMNYGWFTADTSDEEYHRVVLHEFGHAIGFIHEHQNPEQGINWNVQAVYDYYMGPPNNWSKSQTDFNLLQKYNQEMLELTVFDPESIMLYPVPKEFTTDGFEVKWQNHKLSALDLELAGRVYPFDDADVTAAVTDKRG
;
A
#
# COMPACT_ATOMS: atom_id res chain seq x y z
N TRP A 1 3.33 3.81 -7.53
CA TRP A 1 4.31 3.75 -6.44
C TRP A 1 4.37 5.10 -5.76
N SER A 2 4.71 5.12 -4.47
CA SER A 2 4.94 6.31 -3.67
C SER A 2 6.09 6.05 -2.68
N TYR A 3 6.86 7.08 -2.35
CA TYR A 3 7.70 7.05 -1.14
C TYR A 3 6.80 7.02 0.11
N ILE A 4 7.35 6.50 1.21
CA ILE A 4 6.61 6.27 2.45
C ILE A 4 6.70 7.50 3.33
N GLY A 5 5.57 8.13 3.63
CA GLY A 5 5.47 9.23 4.58
C GLY A 5 6.48 10.36 4.31
N THR A 6 7.25 10.70 5.34
CA THR A 6 8.24 11.78 5.27
C THR A 6 9.49 11.43 4.46
N ASP A 7 9.66 10.20 3.98
CA ASP A 7 10.77 9.85 3.06
C ASP A 7 10.69 10.66 1.76
N ALA A 8 9.49 11.09 1.38
CA ALA A 8 9.27 12.03 0.28
C ALA A 8 10.07 13.33 0.46
N MET A 9 10.35 13.77 1.69
CA MET A 9 11.13 14.98 1.99
C MET A 9 12.64 14.79 1.77
N LEU A 10 13.10 13.56 1.59
CA LEU A 10 14.50 13.23 1.28
C LEU A 10 14.79 13.30 -0.23
N ILE A 11 13.74 13.43 -1.04
CA ILE A 11 13.83 13.45 -2.50
C ILE A 11 14.09 14.87 -3.00
N VAL A 12 14.98 14.99 -3.99
CA VAL A 12 15.28 16.28 -4.63
C VAL A 12 14.01 16.85 -5.23
N GLY A 13 13.75 18.15 -5.05
CA GLY A 13 12.44 18.75 -5.34
C GLY A 13 11.98 18.75 -6.81
N ASP A 14 12.83 18.32 -7.74
CA ASP A 14 12.47 18.14 -9.16
C ASP A 14 12.19 16.68 -9.54
N GLN A 15 12.28 15.74 -8.59
CA GLN A 15 11.99 14.33 -8.80
C GLN A 15 10.60 13.97 -8.27
N PRO A 16 9.87 13.07 -8.95
CA PRO A 16 8.58 12.61 -8.46
C PRO A 16 8.74 11.82 -7.16
N THR A 17 7.82 12.02 -6.22
CA THR A 17 7.71 11.20 -5.00
C THR A 17 6.59 10.17 -5.07
N MET A 18 5.77 10.21 -6.12
CA MET A 18 4.71 9.28 -6.42
C MET A 18 4.50 9.23 -7.94
N ASN A 19 4.08 8.08 -8.48
CA ASN A 19 3.75 7.91 -9.88
C ASN A 19 2.63 6.89 -10.11
N TYR A 20 1.69 7.25 -11.00
CA TYR A 20 0.65 6.37 -11.54
C TYR A 20 1.01 5.94 -12.96
N GLY A 21 1.42 4.69 -13.13
CA GLY A 21 2.08 4.25 -14.37
C GLY A 21 1.15 3.84 -15.52
N TRP A 22 -0.14 3.61 -15.25
CA TRP A 22 -1.05 2.94 -16.19
C TRP A 22 -2.43 3.57 -16.32
N PHE A 23 -2.69 4.71 -15.67
CA PHE A 23 -3.95 5.42 -15.85
C PHE A 23 -4.10 5.98 -17.25
N THR A 24 -5.31 5.83 -17.79
CA THR A 24 -5.77 6.37 -19.07
C THR A 24 -7.13 7.02 -18.87
N ALA A 25 -7.60 7.78 -19.87
CA ALA A 25 -8.94 8.38 -19.83
C ALA A 25 -10.09 7.36 -19.71
N ASP A 26 -9.82 6.09 -20.04
CA ASP A 26 -10.79 4.99 -19.99
C ASP A 26 -10.65 4.12 -18.73
N THR A 27 -9.76 4.48 -17.80
CA THR A 27 -9.59 3.76 -16.54
C THR A 27 -10.86 3.88 -15.70
N SER A 28 -11.35 2.76 -15.14
CA SER A 28 -12.58 2.75 -14.35
C SER A 28 -12.39 3.47 -13.01
N ASP A 29 -13.48 4.04 -12.47
CA ASP A 29 -13.47 4.67 -11.15
C ASP A 29 -13.02 3.71 -10.04
N GLU A 30 -13.33 2.41 -10.17
CA GLU A 30 -12.90 1.38 -9.21
C GLU A 30 -11.39 1.17 -9.21
N GLU A 31 -10.75 1.23 -10.38
CA GLU A 31 -9.30 1.13 -10.50
C GLU A 31 -8.61 2.42 -10.06
N TYR A 32 -9.19 3.58 -10.38
CA TYR A 32 -8.73 4.87 -9.86
C TYR A 32 -8.76 4.91 -8.34
N HIS A 33 -9.91 4.62 -7.71
CA HIS A 33 -10.03 4.62 -6.25
C HIS A 33 -9.04 3.67 -5.61
N ARG A 34 -8.92 2.45 -6.14
CA ARG A 34 -8.00 1.45 -5.60
C ARG A 34 -6.57 1.96 -5.59
N VAL A 35 -6.05 2.37 -6.75
CA VAL A 35 -4.63 2.73 -6.87
C VAL A 35 -4.37 4.06 -6.17
N VAL A 36 -5.25 5.06 -6.29
CA VAL A 36 -5.05 6.36 -5.62
C VAL A 36 -5.06 6.19 -4.09
N LEU A 37 -6.03 5.48 -3.52
CA LEU A 37 -6.07 5.26 -2.07
C LEU A 37 -4.85 4.49 -1.58
N HIS A 38 -4.41 3.46 -2.32
CA HIS A 38 -3.22 2.68 -1.97
C HIS A 38 -1.95 3.54 -1.97
N GLU A 39 -1.71 4.30 -3.04
CA GLU A 39 -0.50 5.11 -3.16
C GLU A 39 -0.49 6.29 -2.17
N PHE A 40 -1.66 6.88 -1.88
CA PHE A 40 -1.75 7.88 -0.81
C PHE A 40 -1.63 7.27 0.59
N GLY A 41 -2.02 6.02 0.80
CA GLY A 41 -1.71 5.26 2.01
C GLY A 41 -0.20 5.26 2.27
N HIS A 42 0.61 4.95 1.26
CA HIS A 42 2.07 5.10 1.36
C HIS A 42 2.51 6.52 1.67
N ALA A 43 1.92 7.53 1.01
CA ALA A 43 2.26 8.93 1.28
C ALA A 43 1.96 9.38 2.72
N ILE A 44 1.01 8.73 3.41
CA ILE A 44 0.74 8.94 4.84
C ILE A 44 1.44 7.90 5.74
N GLY A 45 2.45 7.21 5.23
CA GLY A 45 3.31 6.33 6.02
C GLY A 45 2.80 4.90 6.19
N PHE A 46 1.69 4.52 5.55
CA PHE A 46 1.22 3.13 5.61
C PHE A 46 2.08 2.24 4.73
N ILE A 47 2.34 1.04 5.21
CA ILE A 47 3.14 0.02 4.53
C ILE A 47 2.24 -1.12 4.05
N HIS A 48 2.78 -2.05 3.27
CA HIS A 48 1.99 -3.20 2.84
C HIS A 48 1.76 -4.21 3.95
N GLU A 49 0.51 -4.62 4.13
CA GLU A 49 0.05 -5.59 5.15
C GLU A 49 0.79 -6.94 5.09
N HIS A 50 1.22 -7.37 3.89
CA HIS A 50 1.93 -8.64 3.68
C HIS A 50 3.34 -8.69 4.28
N GLN A 51 3.85 -7.56 4.77
CA GLN A 51 5.13 -7.45 5.45
C GLN A 51 5.00 -7.69 6.97
N ASN A 52 3.79 -8.04 7.46
CA ASN A 52 3.55 -8.43 8.85
C ASN A 52 4.31 -9.74 9.21
N PRO A 53 5.17 -9.72 10.23
CA PRO A 53 6.01 -10.87 10.58
C PRO A 53 5.28 -12.01 11.32
N GLU A 54 4.08 -11.80 11.88
CA GLU A 54 3.35 -12.85 12.63
C GLU A 54 2.57 -13.81 11.74
N GLN A 55 2.14 -13.36 10.56
CA GLN A 55 1.36 -14.12 9.58
C GLN A 55 1.87 -13.80 8.17
N GLY A 56 3.06 -14.30 7.85
CA GLY A 56 3.71 -14.02 6.57
C GLY A 56 3.16 -14.86 5.42
N ILE A 57 3.22 -14.30 4.21
CA ILE A 57 2.95 -15.02 2.96
C ILE A 57 4.06 -16.04 2.69
N ASN A 58 3.68 -17.26 2.32
CA ASN A 58 4.60 -18.33 1.91
C ASN A 58 5.11 -18.12 0.48
N TRP A 59 5.91 -17.07 0.27
CA TRP A 59 6.37 -16.62 -1.03
C TRP A 59 7.15 -17.70 -1.81
N ASN A 60 6.75 -17.90 -3.06
CA ASN A 60 7.60 -18.45 -4.11
C ASN A 60 8.52 -17.32 -4.63
N VAL A 61 9.61 -17.08 -3.90
CA VAL A 61 10.55 -15.97 -4.15
C VAL A 61 11.06 -15.93 -5.59
N GLN A 62 11.32 -17.09 -6.20
CA GLN A 62 11.79 -17.13 -7.59
C GLN A 62 10.73 -16.62 -8.56
N ALA A 63 9.46 -17.03 -8.41
CA ALA A 63 8.38 -16.54 -9.25
C ALA A 63 8.15 -15.03 -9.08
N VAL A 64 8.32 -14.50 -7.87
CA VAL A 64 8.27 -13.05 -7.61
C VAL A 64 9.38 -12.32 -8.37
N TYR A 65 10.62 -12.78 -8.29
CA TYR A 65 11.72 -12.16 -9.05
C TYR A 65 11.50 -12.25 -10.57
N ASP A 66 11.13 -13.42 -11.08
CA ASP A 66 10.93 -13.63 -12.52
C ASP A 66 9.88 -12.67 -13.10
N TYR A 67 8.86 -12.31 -12.31
CA TYR A 67 7.84 -11.36 -12.71
C TYR A 67 8.29 -9.90 -12.58
N TYR A 68 8.66 -9.45 -11.37
CA TYR A 68 8.89 -8.01 -11.11
C TYR A 68 10.21 -7.49 -11.68
N MET A 69 11.19 -8.37 -11.91
CA MET A 69 12.42 -7.98 -12.59
C MET A 69 12.25 -7.92 -14.12
N GLY A 70 11.15 -8.45 -14.65
CA GLY A 70 10.75 -8.31 -16.05
C GLY A 70 9.95 -7.02 -16.33
N PRO A 71 9.68 -6.72 -17.62
CA PRO A 71 8.77 -5.63 -17.98
C PRO A 71 7.33 -5.94 -17.50
N PRO A 72 6.55 -4.91 -17.10
CA PRO A 72 6.85 -3.49 -17.22
C PRO A 72 7.66 -2.90 -16.05
N ASN A 73 7.76 -3.60 -14.93
CA ASN A 73 8.36 -3.07 -13.70
C ASN A 73 9.88 -2.88 -13.80
N ASN A 74 10.60 -3.85 -14.38
CA ASN A 74 12.06 -3.86 -14.52
C ASN A 74 12.79 -3.56 -13.20
N TRP A 75 12.27 -4.04 -12.08
CA TRP A 75 12.89 -3.81 -10.77
C TRP A 75 14.20 -4.56 -10.65
N SER A 76 15.16 -3.99 -9.92
CA SER A 76 16.31 -4.74 -9.46
C SER A 76 15.88 -5.77 -8.40
N LYS A 77 16.77 -6.74 -8.13
CA LYS A 77 16.56 -7.67 -7.02
C LYS A 77 16.38 -6.92 -5.69
N SER A 78 17.18 -5.89 -5.44
CA SER A 78 17.09 -5.11 -4.19
C SER A 78 15.79 -4.32 -4.09
N GLN A 79 15.27 -3.79 -5.21
CA GLN A 79 13.96 -3.14 -5.24
C GLN A 79 12.84 -4.16 -4.98
N THR A 80 12.92 -5.35 -5.58
CA THR A 80 11.93 -6.42 -5.35
C THR A 80 11.97 -6.91 -3.91
N ASP A 81 13.17 -7.05 -3.34
CA ASP A 81 13.36 -7.39 -1.94
C ASP A 81 12.70 -6.33 -1.05
N PHE A 82 13.04 -5.06 -1.24
CA PHE A 82 12.52 -3.97 -0.42
C PHE A 82 11.00 -3.77 -0.54
N ASN A 83 10.46 -3.86 -1.76
CA ASN A 83 9.05 -3.55 -2.06
C ASN A 83 8.08 -4.70 -1.76
N LEU A 84 8.54 -5.96 -1.69
CA LEU A 84 7.64 -7.13 -1.58
C LEU A 84 8.08 -8.17 -0.55
N LEU A 85 9.38 -8.49 -0.50
CA LEU A 85 9.85 -9.64 0.28
C LEU A 85 10.37 -9.25 1.67
N GLN A 86 10.72 -7.99 1.87
CA GLN A 86 11.23 -7.47 3.12
C GLN A 86 10.10 -7.47 4.16
N LYS A 87 10.30 -8.21 5.24
CA LYS A 87 9.46 -8.11 6.43
C LYS A 87 9.97 -6.96 7.28
N TYR A 88 9.08 -6.10 7.75
CA TYR A 88 9.48 -5.03 8.66
C TYR A 88 9.64 -5.55 10.09
N ASN A 89 10.51 -4.90 10.87
CA ASN A 89 10.68 -5.20 12.29
C ASN A 89 9.44 -4.73 13.07
N GLN A 90 8.86 -5.60 13.91
CA GLN A 90 7.65 -5.34 14.70
C GLN A 90 7.74 -4.08 15.55
N GLU A 91 8.95 -3.74 16.03
CA GLU A 91 9.16 -2.62 16.94
C GLU A 91 8.99 -1.23 16.29
N MET A 92 8.98 -1.15 14.95
CA MET A 92 8.89 0.13 14.23
C MET A 92 7.52 0.41 13.61
N LEU A 93 6.52 -0.45 13.84
CA LEU A 93 5.24 -0.36 13.17
C LEU A 93 4.10 -0.47 14.17
N GLU A 94 3.15 0.47 14.10
CA GLU A 94 1.81 0.26 14.63
C GLU A 94 1.10 -0.78 13.75
N LEU A 95 1.41 -2.05 13.98
CA LEU A 95 0.83 -3.16 13.22
C LEU A 95 -0.58 -3.44 13.72
N THR A 96 -1.52 -3.41 12.78
CA THR A 96 -2.79 -4.11 12.93
C THR A 96 -2.60 -5.62 12.70
N VAL A 97 -3.58 -6.42 13.13
CA VAL A 97 -3.68 -7.82 12.67
C VAL A 97 -3.85 -7.83 11.15
N PHE A 98 -3.29 -8.84 10.47
CA PHE A 98 -3.38 -8.97 9.01
C PHE A 98 -4.82 -8.79 8.52
N ASP A 99 -5.04 -7.77 7.69
CA ASP A 99 -6.32 -7.46 7.08
C ASP A 99 -6.37 -7.85 5.59
N PRO A 100 -7.09 -8.93 5.21
CA PRO A 100 -7.25 -9.32 3.81
C PRO A 100 -8.05 -8.29 2.99
N GLU A 101 -8.79 -7.38 3.62
CA GLU A 101 -9.61 -6.36 2.96
C GLU A 101 -8.90 -4.99 2.88
N SER A 102 -7.71 -4.85 3.47
CA SER A 102 -6.98 -3.58 3.48
C SER A 102 -6.70 -3.08 2.06
N ILE A 103 -6.86 -1.77 1.86
CA ILE A 103 -6.47 -1.10 0.62
C ILE A 103 -4.95 -1.19 0.40
N MET A 104 -4.17 -1.38 1.47
CA MET A 104 -2.72 -1.50 1.45
C MET A 104 -2.25 -2.92 1.13
N LEU A 105 -3.17 -3.86 0.90
CA LEU A 105 -2.81 -5.21 0.53
C LEU A 105 -2.47 -5.26 -0.97
N TYR A 106 -1.20 -5.53 -1.27
CA TYR A 106 -0.80 -5.87 -2.63
C TYR A 106 -1.44 -7.22 -3.01
N PRO A 107 -1.95 -7.39 -4.24
CA PRO A 107 -2.39 -8.68 -4.73
C PRO A 107 -1.25 -9.70 -4.64
N VAL A 108 -1.64 -10.93 -4.42
CA VAL A 108 -0.72 -12.04 -4.32
C VAL A 108 -1.28 -13.09 -5.26
N PRO A 109 -0.87 -13.11 -6.53
CA PRO A 109 -1.15 -14.23 -7.41
C PRO A 109 -0.75 -15.54 -6.73
N LYS A 110 -1.56 -16.58 -6.86
CA LYS A 110 -1.26 -17.92 -6.32
C LYS A 110 0.08 -18.47 -6.84
N GLU A 111 0.53 -18.01 -8.00
CA GLU A 111 1.81 -18.37 -8.61
C GLU A 111 3.00 -17.83 -7.80
N PHE A 112 2.78 -16.77 -7.02
CA PHE A 112 3.78 -16.17 -6.14
C PHE A 112 3.82 -16.83 -4.77
N THR A 113 3.03 -17.87 -4.52
CA THR A 113 3.01 -18.59 -3.24
C THR A 113 3.28 -20.08 -3.43
N THR A 114 3.77 -20.73 -2.38
CA THR A 114 4.09 -22.17 -2.42
C THR A 114 2.95 -23.06 -1.93
N ASP A 115 1.94 -22.47 -1.30
CA ASP A 115 0.77 -23.13 -0.71
C ASP A 115 -0.55 -22.79 -1.44
N GLY A 116 -0.49 -21.97 -2.49
CA GLY A 116 -1.66 -21.54 -3.26
C GLY A 116 -2.47 -20.43 -2.58
N PHE A 117 -1.94 -19.79 -1.53
CA PHE A 117 -2.51 -18.56 -0.99
C PHE A 117 -2.61 -17.50 -2.08
N GLU A 118 -3.76 -16.84 -2.17
CA GLU A 118 -4.03 -15.82 -3.18
C GLU A 118 -4.71 -14.62 -2.53
N VAL A 119 -4.23 -13.42 -2.88
CA VAL A 119 -4.96 -12.17 -2.68
C VAL A 119 -5.33 -11.62 -4.05
N LYS A 120 -6.63 -11.53 -4.32
CA LYS A 120 -7.13 -11.00 -5.58
C LYS A 120 -7.13 -9.48 -5.57
N TRP A 121 -7.02 -8.88 -6.74
CA TRP A 121 -7.24 -7.45 -6.96
C TRP A 121 -8.72 -7.09 -6.75
N GLN A 122 -9.17 -6.93 -5.50
CA GLN A 122 -10.59 -6.69 -5.19
C GLN A 122 -10.84 -5.62 -4.12
N ASN A 123 -9.80 -5.14 -3.44
CA ASN A 123 -9.96 -4.13 -2.39
C ASN A 123 -10.02 -2.76 -3.04
N HIS A 124 -11.22 -2.24 -3.27
CA HIS A 124 -11.44 -0.93 -3.92
C HIS A 124 -11.83 0.17 -2.92
N LYS A 125 -11.81 -0.13 -1.62
CA LYS A 125 -12.23 0.76 -0.53
C LYS A 125 -11.32 0.57 0.67
N LEU A 126 -11.28 1.58 1.54
CA LEU A 126 -10.65 1.47 2.86
C LEU A 126 -11.42 0.44 3.69
N SER A 127 -10.70 -0.48 4.30
CA SER A 127 -11.26 -1.40 5.28
C SER A 127 -11.57 -0.70 6.60
N ALA A 128 -12.24 -1.40 7.52
CA ALA A 128 -12.44 -0.89 8.87
C ALA A 128 -11.12 -0.71 9.62
N LEU A 129 -10.14 -1.59 9.38
CA LEU A 129 -8.82 -1.52 10.03
C LEU A 129 -7.96 -0.42 9.43
N ASP A 130 -8.05 -0.15 8.12
CA ASP A 130 -7.39 1.00 7.48
C ASP A 130 -7.84 2.32 8.14
N LEU A 131 -9.16 2.46 8.34
CA LEU A 131 -9.76 3.64 8.96
C LEU A 131 -9.39 3.77 10.44
N GLU A 132 -9.40 2.66 11.19
CA GLU A 132 -9.01 2.65 12.59
C GLU A 132 -7.54 3.04 12.77
N LEU A 133 -6.64 2.46 11.97
CA LEU A 133 -5.22 2.78 11.99
C LEU A 133 -4.99 4.25 11.64
N ALA A 134 -5.67 4.77 10.61
CA ALA A 134 -5.58 6.19 10.24
C ALA A 134 -6.03 7.10 11.38
N GLY A 135 -7.14 6.78 12.06
CA GLY A 135 -7.61 7.54 13.22
C GLY A 135 -6.68 7.47 14.42
N ARG A 136 -5.92 6.38 14.56
CA ARG A 136 -4.94 6.21 15.66
C ARG A 136 -3.64 6.96 15.39
N VAL A 137 -3.11 6.86 14.17
CA VAL A 137 -1.85 7.49 13.74
C VAL A 137 -2.03 9.00 13.51
N TYR A 138 -3.19 9.41 13.01
CA TYR A 138 -3.55 10.80 12.74
C TYR A 138 -4.84 11.18 13.50
N PRO A 139 -4.79 11.29 14.84
CA PRO A 139 -5.96 11.63 15.63
C PRO A 139 -6.39 13.07 15.35
N PHE A 140 -7.71 13.28 15.25
CA PHE A 140 -8.30 14.61 15.24
C PHE A 140 -8.93 14.88 16.61
N ASP A 141 -8.88 16.12 17.08
CA ASP A 141 -9.75 16.55 18.17
C ASP A 141 -11.19 16.65 17.62
N ASP A 142 -12.19 16.17 18.38
CA ASP A 142 -13.61 16.17 17.97
C ASP A 142 -14.12 17.57 17.53
N ALA A 143 -13.50 18.63 18.05
CA ALA A 143 -13.78 20.01 17.67
C ALA A 143 -13.40 20.32 16.21
N ASP A 144 -12.31 19.74 15.70
CA ASP A 144 -11.80 19.99 14.35
C ASP A 144 -12.57 19.19 13.29
N VAL A 145 -13.03 17.97 13.64
CA VAL A 145 -13.88 17.14 12.77
C VAL A 145 -15.21 17.82 12.49
N THR A 146 -15.81 18.42 13.52
CA THR A 146 -17.10 19.12 13.40
C THR A 146 -16.99 20.33 12.47
N ALA A 147 -15.88 21.06 12.53
CA ALA A 147 -15.62 22.22 11.67
C ALA A 147 -15.39 21.83 10.19
N ALA A 148 -14.64 20.75 9.93
CA ALA A 148 -14.34 20.30 8.57
C ALA A 148 -15.57 19.73 7.82
N VAL A 149 -16.50 19.09 8.53
CA VAL A 149 -17.74 18.54 7.94
C VAL A 149 -18.77 19.64 7.63
N THR A 150 -18.72 20.77 8.34
CA THR A 150 -19.58 21.93 8.04
C THR A 150 -19.11 22.75 6.84
N ASP A 151 -17.81 22.75 6.53
CA ASP A 151 -17.22 23.55 5.44
C ASP A 151 -17.42 22.90 4.05
N LYS A 152 -17.52 21.57 3.96
CA LYS A 152 -17.74 20.85 2.67
C LYS A 152 -19.19 20.88 2.14
N ARG A 153 -20.04 21.77 2.67
CA ARG A 153 -21.40 22.05 2.15
C ARG A 153 -21.54 23.47 1.58
N GLY A 154 -20.44 24.05 1.08
CA GLY A 154 -20.40 25.29 0.30
C GLY A 154 -20.43 25.03 -1.20
#